data_AF-F0VDB6-F1
#
_entry.id   AF-F0VDB6-F1
#
_cell.length_a   1.000
_cell.length_b   1.000
_cell.length_c   1.000
_cell.angle_alpha   90.00
_cell.angle_beta   90.00
_cell.angle_gamma   90.00
#
_symmetry.space_group_name_H-M   'P 1'
#
loop_
_entity.id
_entity.type
_entity.pdbx_description
1 polymer ?
#
loop_
_entity_poly.entity_id
_entity_poly.type
_entity_poly.pdbx_seq_one_letter_code
_entity_poly.pdbx_strand_id
1 'polypeptide(L)'
;MFLLSTGSPHPSNEGYSHAKRMLEVVVRLHRQRYGHQWRCVIPTNLYGPFDLFSLEKGHVLPALIHKAFLASQKNTPLVVGGSGAPLRQFLYSEDAAEIILRVLEAPTLSEEESLMILASDGDAPEFSLSAESPSPSP
;
A
#
# COMPACT_ATOMS: atom_id res chain seq x y z
N MET A 1 -1.87 -0.92 10.20
CA MET A 1 -2.65 -1.04 8.95
C MET A 1 -4.08 -0.69 9.31
N PHE A 2 -4.58 0.45 8.82
CA PHE A 2 -5.66 1.23 9.49
C PHE A 2 -7.01 1.24 8.77
N LEU A 3 -7.18 0.44 7.71
CA LEU A 3 -8.38 0.49 6.88
C LEU A 3 -9.00 -0.87 6.58
N LEU A 4 -8.87 -1.84 7.49
CA LEU A 4 -9.74 -3.01 7.43
C LEU A 4 -11.12 -2.59 7.97
N SER A 5 -12.18 -2.92 7.22
CA SER A 5 -13.58 -2.60 7.54
C SER A 5 -14.08 -3.29 8.82
N THR A 6 -13.32 -4.25 9.34
CA THR A 6 -13.76 -5.19 10.40
C THR A 6 -13.15 -4.94 11.79
N GLY A 7 -12.52 -3.78 12.05
CA GLY A 7 -11.94 -3.47 13.38
C GLY A 7 -12.04 -2.01 13.81
N SER A 8 -11.95 -1.75 15.12
CA SER A 8 -11.86 -0.38 15.64
C SER A 8 -10.50 0.23 15.28
N PRO A 9 -10.43 1.49 14.83
CA PRO A 9 -9.15 2.12 14.58
C PRO A 9 -8.35 2.28 15.87
N HIS A 10 -7.03 2.33 15.74
CA HIS A 10 -6.18 2.59 16.91
C HIS A 10 -6.47 4.00 17.45
N PRO A 11 -6.58 4.20 18.78
CA PRO A 11 -6.97 5.48 19.37
C PRO A 11 -6.15 6.68 18.88
N SER A 12 -4.84 6.50 18.65
CA SER A 12 -3.96 7.57 18.16
C SER A 12 -4.32 8.10 16.77
N ASN A 13 -5.01 7.31 15.95
CA ASN A 13 -5.32 7.62 14.55
C ASN A 13 -6.82 7.51 14.26
N GLU A 14 -7.67 7.54 15.30
CA GLU A 14 -9.10 7.30 15.19
C GLU A 14 -9.78 8.27 14.21
N GLY A 15 -9.56 9.57 14.39
CA GLY A 15 -10.16 10.61 13.53
C GLY A 15 -9.76 10.46 12.06
N TYR A 16 -8.48 10.21 11.77
CA TYR A 16 -8.01 9.95 10.40
C TYR A 16 -8.65 8.71 9.79
N SER A 17 -8.75 7.63 10.58
CA SER A 17 -9.27 6.34 10.12
C SER A 17 -10.77 6.44 9.79
N HIS A 18 -11.56 7.09 10.65
CA HIS A 18 -12.98 7.33 10.39
C HIS A 18 -13.21 8.23 9.17
N ALA A 19 -12.43 9.31 9.03
CA ALA A 19 -12.54 10.20 7.88
C ALA A 19 -12.28 9.44 6.55
N LYS A 20 -11.26 8.60 6.50
CA LYS A 20 -10.96 7.78 5.31
C LYS A 20 -12.01 6.69 5.05
N ARG A 21 -12.61 6.11 6.08
CA ARG A 21 -13.74 5.17 5.91
C ARG A 21 -14.97 5.85 5.32
N MET A 22 -15.28 7.06 5.75
CA MET A 22 -16.43 7.81 5.23
C MET A 22 -16.30 8.11 3.72
N LEU A 23 -15.07 8.22 3.20
CA LEU A 23 -14.84 8.41 1.77
C LEU A 23 -15.36 7.24 0.93
N GLU A 24 -15.23 6.00 1.40
CA GLU A 24 -15.79 4.82 0.71
C GLU A 24 -17.32 4.91 0.64
N VAL A 25 -17.97 5.31 1.74
CA VAL A 25 -19.43 5.49 1.79
C VAL A 25 -19.87 6.54 0.78
N VAL A 26 -19.16 7.67 0.70
CA VAL A 26 -19.45 8.75 -0.27
C VAL A 26 -19.32 8.22 -1.70
N VAL A 27 -18.25 7.49 -2.00
CA VAL A 27 -18.04 6.88 -3.33
C VAL A 27 -19.20 5.95 -3.68
N ARG A 28 -19.54 5.00 -2.80
CA ARG A 28 -20.63 4.04 -3.02
C ARG A 28 -21.98 4.74 -3.25
N LEU A 29 -22.32 5.74 -2.44
CA LEU A 29 -23.58 6.49 -2.61
C LEU A 29 -23.61 7.27 -3.92
N HIS A 30 -22.49 7.88 -4.34
CA HIS A 30 -22.42 8.57 -5.63
C HIS A 30 -22.56 7.63 -6.83
N ARG A 31 -21.99 6.42 -6.76
CA ARG A 31 -22.19 5.38 -7.78
C ARG A 31 -23.67 5.01 -7.88
N GLN A 32 -24.31 4.71 -6.75
CA GLN A 32 -25.71 4.28 -6.70
C GLN A 32 -26.69 5.38 -7.15
N ARG A 33 -26.43 6.64 -6.78
CA ARG A 33 -27.36 7.74 -7.06
C ARG A 33 -27.17 8.36 -8.45
N TYR A 34 -25.93 8.48 -8.91
CA TYR A 34 -25.60 9.28 -10.10
C TYR A 34 -24.88 8.46 -11.20
N GLY A 35 -24.61 7.17 -10.98
CA GLY A 35 -23.95 6.32 -11.95
C GLY A 35 -22.47 6.65 -12.20
N HIS A 36 -21.85 7.47 -11.34
CA HIS A 36 -20.42 7.77 -11.45
C HIS A 36 -19.58 6.51 -11.28
N GLN A 37 -18.43 6.43 -11.95
CA GLN A 37 -17.49 5.32 -11.85
C GLN A 37 -16.34 5.63 -10.89
N TRP A 38 -16.68 6.13 -9.69
CA TRP A 38 -15.69 6.43 -8.66
C TRP A 38 -15.18 5.15 -8.00
N ARG A 39 -13.91 5.14 -7.63
CA ARG A 39 -13.21 3.97 -7.08
C ARG A 39 -12.34 4.41 -5.89
N CYS A 40 -12.31 3.59 -4.85
CA CYS A 40 -11.43 3.77 -3.70
C CYS A 40 -10.27 2.77 -3.79
N VAL A 41 -9.04 3.28 -3.86
CA VAL A 41 -7.82 2.48 -3.81
C VAL A 41 -7.12 2.73 -2.48
N ILE A 42 -6.84 1.67 -1.72
CA ILE A 42 -6.20 1.74 -0.41
C ILE A 42 -4.84 1.06 -0.50
N PRO A 43 -3.74 1.82 -0.61
CA PRO A 43 -2.41 1.24 -0.52
C PRO A 43 -2.07 0.83 0.91
N THR A 44 -1.14 -0.11 1.04
CA THR A 44 -0.47 -0.43 2.32
C THR A 44 0.59 0.63 2.64
N ASN A 45 1.73 0.27 3.26
CA ASN A 45 2.78 1.26 3.52
C ASN A 45 3.57 1.51 2.23
N LEU A 46 3.39 2.68 1.62
CA LEU A 46 4.17 3.07 0.46
C LEU A 46 5.61 3.41 0.84
N TYR A 47 6.53 3.14 -0.07
CA TYR A 47 7.92 3.60 0.01
C TYR A 47 8.49 3.81 -1.38
N GLY A 48 9.46 4.71 -1.52
CA GLY A 48 10.20 4.87 -2.77
C GLY A 48 10.96 6.19 -2.87
N PRO A 49 11.42 6.54 -4.09
CA PRO A 49 12.01 7.85 -4.37
C PRO A 49 11.04 8.99 -3.99
N PHE A 50 11.58 10.12 -3.56
CA PHE A 50 10.82 11.30 -3.13
C PHE A 50 9.95 11.14 -1.87
N ASP A 51 10.10 10.05 -1.11
CA ASP A 51 9.47 9.92 0.21
C ASP A 51 10.09 10.88 1.25
N LEU A 52 9.43 11.03 2.39
CA LEU A 52 9.91 11.87 3.48
C LEU A 52 10.97 11.12 4.31
N PHE A 53 12.24 11.31 3.97
CA PHE A 53 13.39 10.76 4.70
C PHE A 53 13.71 11.52 6.02
N SER A 54 12.70 12.00 6.75
CA SER A 54 12.90 12.63 8.05
C SER A 54 13.03 11.59 9.16
N LEU A 55 13.97 11.77 10.09
CA LEU A 55 14.12 10.86 11.25
C LEU A 55 12.99 11.01 12.27
N GLU A 56 12.34 12.18 12.33
CA GLU A 56 11.28 12.48 13.31
C GLU A 56 9.88 12.27 12.73
N LYS A 57 9.69 12.63 11.45
CA LYS A 57 8.38 12.66 10.80
C LYS A 57 8.22 11.64 9.67
N GLY A 58 9.31 10.97 9.28
CA GLY A 58 9.31 10.03 8.17
C GLY A 58 8.61 8.72 8.52
N HIS A 59 8.12 8.04 7.48
CA HIS A 59 7.63 6.68 7.61
C HIS A 59 8.75 5.72 8.03
N VAL A 60 8.36 4.56 8.55
CA VAL A 60 9.30 3.58 9.13
C VAL A 60 10.44 3.25 8.17
N LEU A 61 10.15 2.91 6.91
CA LEU A 61 11.19 2.47 5.97
C LEU A 61 12.11 3.61 5.50
N PRO A 62 11.61 4.80 5.07
CA PRO A 62 12.47 5.96 4.79
C PRO A 62 13.36 6.37 5.96
N ALA A 63 12.81 6.37 7.18
CA ALA A 63 13.57 6.69 8.38
C ALA A 63 14.67 5.65 8.65
N LEU A 64 14.40 4.36 8.40
CA LEU A 64 15.41 3.30 8.52
C LEU A 64 16.52 3.43 7.46
N ILE A 65 16.16 3.74 6.21
CA ILE A 65 17.14 4.00 5.13
C ILE A 65 18.06 5.16 5.53
N HIS A 66 17.48 6.26 6.03
CA HIS A 66 18.28 7.41 6.47
C HIS A 66 19.15 7.06 7.70
N LYS A 67 18.64 6.30 8.67
CA LYS A 67 19.46 5.82 9.80
C LYS A 67 20.62 4.94 9.35
N ALA A 68 20.40 4.02 8.42
CA ALA A 68 21.43 3.15 7.88
C ALA A 68 22.51 3.96 7.14
N PHE A 69 22.10 4.96 6.36
CA PHE A 69 23.00 5.88 5.68
C PHE A 69 23.91 6.65 6.65
N LEU A 70 23.34 7.22 7.73
CA LEU A 70 24.10 7.92 8.75
C LEU A 70 25.01 6.98 9.55
N ALA A 71 24.54 5.78 9.87
CA ALA A 71 25.29 4.76 10.59
C ALA A 71 26.52 4.31 9.79
N SER A 72 26.35 4.12 8.47
CA SER A 72 27.44 3.80 7.55
C SER A 72 28.47 4.92 7.48
N GLN A 73 28.05 6.19 7.33
CA GLN A 73 28.99 7.31 7.29
C GLN A 73 29.78 7.50 8.59
N LYS A 74 29.15 7.22 9.74
CA LYS A 74 29.75 7.43 11.06
C LYS A 74 30.43 6.18 11.63
N ASN A 75 30.37 5.05 10.92
CA ASN A 75 30.79 3.73 11.43
C ASN A 75 30.17 3.39 12.80
N THR A 76 28.90 3.73 13.00
CA THR A 76 28.15 3.43 14.22
C THR A 76 27.15 2.31 13.97
N PRO A 77 26.78 1.50 14.98
CA PRO A 77 25.77 0.47 14.81
C PRO A 77 24.40 1.08 14.45
N LEU A 78 23.65 0.40 13.58
CA LEU A 78 22.28 0.78 13.24
C LEU A 78 21.35 0.42 14.39
N VAL A 79 20.77 1.42 15.05
CA VAL A 79 19.81 1.23 16.13
C VAL A 79 18.38 1.38 15.59
N VAL A 80 17.64 0.28 15.60
CA VAL A 80 16.21 0.24 15.27
C VAL A 80 15.40 0.35 16.56
N GLY A 81 14.46 1.29 16.62
CA GLY A 81 13.59 1.46 17.78
C GLY A 81 12.43 0.46 17.77
N GLY A 82 12.12 -0.10 18.94
CA GLY A 82 11.02 -1.06 19.14
C GLY A 82 11.49 -2.52 19.19
N SER A 83 10.54 -3.44 19.34
CA SER A 83 10.82 -4.88 19.47
C SER A 83 11.09 -5.59 18.14
N GLY A 84 10.84 -4.94 17.00
CA GLY A 84 10.90 -5.57 15.67
C GLY A 84 9.79 -6.60 15.39
N ALA A 85 8.95 -6.93 16.37
CA ALA A 85 7.85 -7.88 16.22
C ALA A 85 6.70 -7.46 15.27
N PRO A 86 6.36 -6.16 15.11
CA PRO A 86 5.25 -5.76 14.24
C PRO A 86 5.53 -6.03 12.76
N LEU A 87 4.73 -6.89 12.14
CA LEU A 87 4.76 -7.13 10.69
C LEU A 87 4.05 -6.01 9.93
N ARG A 88 4.63 -5.60 8.80
CA ARG A 88 4.11 -4.55 7.92
C ARG A 88 4.27 -4.98 6.47
N GLN A 89 3.22 -4.75 5.67
CA GLN A 89 3.28 -4.86 4.22
C GLN A 89 3.73 -3.54 3.62
N PHE A 90 4.64 -3.62 2.65
CA PHE A 90 5.18 -2.47 1.94
C PHE A 90 4.88 -2.62 0.45
N LEU A 91 4.56 -1.50 -0.19
CA LEU A 91 4.33 -1.41 -1.63
C LEU A 91 5.27 -0.35 -2.21
N TYR A 92 6.02 -0.70 -3.24
CA TYR A 92 6.92 0.23 -3.89
C TYR A 92 6.12 1.30 -4.64
N SER A 93 6.59 2.55 -4.62
CA SER A 93 5.85 3.69 -5.15
C SER A 93 5.57 3.61 -6.65
N GLU A 94 6.50 3.04 -7.42
CA GLU A 94 6.32 2.88 -8.88
C GLU A 94 5.30 1.78 -9.17
N ASP A 95 5.36 0.64 -8.46
CA ASP A 95 4.36 -0.43 -8.56
C ASP A 95 2.96 0.09 -8.18
N ALA A 96 2.87 0.90 -7.13
CA ALA A 96 1.62 1.54 -6.73
C ALA A 96 1.08 2.43 -7.85
N ALA A 97 1.93 3.21 -8.51
CA ALA A 97 1.54 4.06 -9.63
C ALA A 97 1.03 3.22 -10.81
N GLU A 98 1.73 2.13 -11.15
CA GLU A 98 1.31 1.20 -12.20
C GLU A 98 -0.05 0.57 -11.89
N ILE A 99 -0.26 0.10 -10.66
CA ILE A 99 -1.54 -0.48 -10.24
C ILE A 99 -2.66 0.56 -10.32
N ILE A 100 -2.41 1.80 -9.86
CA ILE A 100 -3.41 2.88 -9.94
C ILE A 100 -3.78 3.17 -11.41
N LEU A 101 -2.81 3.19 -12.33
CA LEU A 101 -3.07 3.40 -13.75
C LEU A 101 -3.92 2.25 -14.33
N ARG A 102 -3.58 0.99 -14.02
CA ARG A 102 -4.38 -0.17 -14.42
C ARG A 102 -5.82 -0.11 -13.88
N VAL A 103 -6.02 0.34 -12.65
CA VAL A 103 -7.35 0.53 -12.05
C VAL A 103 -8.15 1.64 -12.73
N LEU A 104 -7.49 2.69 -13.20
CA LEU A 104 -8.14 3.77 -13.94
C LEU A 104 -8.60 3.29 -15.33
N GLU A 105 -7.75 2.53 -16.02
CA GLU A 105 -8.00 2.01 -17.38
C GLU A 105 -8.94 0.81 -17.41
N ALA A 106 -9.12 0.11 -16.28
CA ALA A 106 -10.00 -1.04 -16.20
C ALA A 106 -11.46 -0.68 -16.56
N PRO A 107 -12.18 -1.56 -17.30
CA PRO A 107 -13.59 -1.37 -17.61
C PRO A 107 -14.45 -1.31 -16.33
N THR A 108 -15.73 -0.99 -16.49
CA THR A 108 -16.67 -0.86 -15.37
C THR A 108 -16.62 -2.06 -14.44
N LEU A 109 -16.15 -1.82 -13.22
CA LEU A 109 -16.05 -2.80 -12.15
C LEU A 109 -17.42 -2.94 -11.48
N SER A 110 -17.72 -4.15 -11.00
CA SER A 110 -18.93 -4.45 -10.23
C SER A 110 -19.04 -3.58 -8.96
N GLU A 111 -20.22 -3.49 -8.34
CA GLU A 111 -20.37 -2.72 -7.09
C GLU A 111 -19.44 -3.21 -5.98
N GLU A 112 -19.14 -4.52 -5.96
CA GLU A 112 -18.28 -5.18 -4.96
C GLU A 112 -16.81 -4.74 -5.06
N GLU A 113 -16.38 -4.28 -6.24
CA GLU A 113 -15.02 -3.85 -6.55
C GLU A 113 -14.81 -2.33 -6.37
N SER A 114 -15.76 -1.64 -5.73
CA SER A 114 -15.64 -0.20 -5.44
C SER A 114 -14.48 0.13 -4.49
N LEU A 115 -14.03 -0.87 -3.72
CA LEU A 115 -12.93 -0.79 -2.77
C LEU A 115 -11.85 -1.81 -3.13
N MET A 116 -10.65 -1.33 -3.49
CA MET A 116 -9.51 -2.19 -3.78
C MET A 116 -8.39 -1.93 -2.76
N ILE A 117 -8.02 -2.97 -2.01
CA ILE A 117 -6.88 -2.94 -1.09
C ILE A 117 -5.64 -3.42 -1.84
N LEU A 118 -4.61 -2.58 -1.95
CA LEU A 118 -3.34 -2.95 -2.58
C LEU A 118 -2.43 -3.62 -1.54
N ALA A 119 -2.78 -4.85 -1.20
CA ALA A 119 -2.02 -5.71 -0.32
C ALA A 119 -1.71 -7.01 -1.06
N SER A 120 -0.53 -7.58 -0.79
CA SER A 120 -0.29 -8.98 -1.11
C SER A 120 -1.13 -9.81 -0.15
N ASP A 121 -2.01 -10.65 -0.65
CA ASP A 121 -2.57 -11.71 0.19
C ASP A 121 -1.40 -12.60 0.61
N GLY A 122 -1.25 -12.86 1.90
CA GLY A 122 -0.20 -13.75 2.41
C GLY A 122 -0.34 -15.19 1.90
N ASP A 123 -1.41 -15.49 1.16
CA ASP A 123 -1.75 -16.78 0.56
C ASP A 123 -1.88 -16.73 -0.99
N ALA A 124 -1.54 -15.62 -1.65
CA ALA A 124 -1.54 -15.60 -3.12
C ALA A 124 -0.30 -16.36 -3.65
N PRO A 125 -0.47 -17.30 -4.60
CA PRO A 125 0.63 -18.03 -5.18
C PRO A 125 1.56 -17.04 -5.88
N GLU A 126 2.87 -17.21 -5.67
CA GLU A 126 3.89 -16.54 -6.47
C GLU A 126 3.47 -16.63 -7.95
N PHE A 127 3.23 -15.47 -8.58
CA PHE A 127 2.99 -15.41 -10.01
C PHE A 127 4.32 -15.70 -10.69
N SER A 128 4.64 -16.99 -10.78
CA SER A 128 5.77 -17.51 -11.52
C SER A 128 5.44 -17.36 -12.98
N LEU A 129 5.93 -16.28 -13.60
CA LEU A 129 6.09 -16.24 -15.05
C LEU A 129 7.18 -17.25 -15.41
N SER A 130 6.78 -18.51 -15.58
CA SER A 130 7.58 -19.50 -16.27
C SER A 130 7.72 -19.02 -17.71
N ALA A 131 8.85 -18.38 -18.02
CA ALA A 131 9.28 -18.21 -19.39
C ALA A 131 9.50 -19.61 -19.96
N GLU A 132 8.52 -20.14 -20.69
CA GLU A 132 8.72 -21.30 -21.55
C GLU A 132 9.81 -20.92 -22.56
N SER A 133 11.00 -21.46 -22.37
CA SER A 133 12.02 -21.50 -23.41
C SER A 133 11.42 -22.22 -24.63
N PRO A 134 11.52 -21.66 -25.84
CA PRO A 134 10.93 -22.28 -27.02
C PRO A 134 11.58 -23.65 -27.24
N SER A 135 10.75 -24.69 -27.31
CA SER A 135 11.20 -26.03 -27.68
C SER A 135 11.72 -26.02 -29.13
N PRO A 136 12.84 -26.70 -29.41
CA PRO A 136 13.27 -26.90 -30.78
C PRO A 136 12.33 -27.94 -31.39
N SER A 137 11.72 -27.60 -32.52
CA SER A 137 10.95 -28.54 -33.34
C SER A 137 11.46 -28.47 -34.79
N PRO A 138 11.27 -29.53 -35.57
CA PRO A 138 11.50 -30.95 -35.30
C PRO A 138 12.86 -31.45 -35.87
#